data_AF-A0A727B967-F1
#
_entry.id   AF-A0A727B967-F1
#
_cell.length_a   1.000
_cell.length_b   1.000
_cell.length_c   1.000
_cell.angle_alpha   90.00
_cell.angle_beta   90.00
_cell.angle_gamma   90.00
#
_symmetry.space_group_name_H-M   'P 1'
#
loop_
_entity.id
_entity.type
_entity.pdbx_description
1 polymer ?
#
loop_
_entity_poly.entity_id
_entity_poly.type
_entity_poly.pdbx_seq_one_letter_code
_entity_poly.pdbx_strand_id
1 'polypeptide(L)'
;LINSVSDKAKKGNNSDITSLTGLTTPLSVAQGGTGGATPADAANNIGLGQKSSPFFSQLNISTTGYAIIGVQNTSRGATDVGARVSIEASVAANSRGSII
;
A
#
# COMPACT_ATOMS: atom_id res chain seq x y z
N LEU A 1 -15.29 -7.18 -45.38
CA LEU A 1 -15.51 -6.67 -44.01
C LEU A 1 -14.15 -6.66 -43.31
N ILE A 2 -13.52 -5.49 -43.17
CA ILE A 2 -12.26 -5.39 -42.44
C ILE A 2 -12.64 -5.42 -40.96
N ASN A 3 -12.56 -6.59 -40.33
CA ASN A 3 -12.52 -6.67 -38.87
C ASN A 3 -11.12 -6.22 -38.45
N SER A 4 -10.85 -4.91 -38.53
CA SER A 4 -9.56 -4.36 -38.17
C SER A 4 -9.34 -4.58 -36.68
N VAL A 5 -8.12 -4.93 -36.28
CA VAL A 5 -7.72 -5.01 -34.86
C VAL A 5 -8.10 -3.72 -34.11
N SER A 6 -8.11 -2.58 -34.81
CA SER A 6 -8.50 -1.26 -34.28
C SER A 6 -9.95 -1.14 -33.84
N ASP A 7 -10.86 -2.01 -34.32
CA ASP A 7 -12.29 -1.91 -34.01
C ASP A 7 -12.71 -2.79 -32.83
N LYS A 8 -11.88 -3.77 -32.45
CA LYS A 8 -12.17 -4.66 -31.32
C LYS A 8 -12.10 -3.93 -29.98
N ALA A 9 -11.05 -3.13 -29.76
CA ALA A 9 -10.91 -2.36 -28.52
C ALA A 9 -12.01 -1.28 -28.36
N LYS A 10 -12.62 -0.84 -29.47
CA LYS A 10 -13.70 0.16 -29.50
C LYS A 10 -15.09 -0.44 -29.28
N LYS A 11 -15.23 -1.77 -29.21
CA LYS A 11 -16.52 -2.47 -29.24
C LYS A 11 -17.23 -2.55 -27.88
N GLY A 12 -17.05 -1.55 -27.01
CA GLY A 12 -17.64 -1.52 -25.68
C GLY A 12 -16.80 -2.26 -24.64
N ASN A 13 -17.44 -2.79 -23.59
CA ASN A 13 -16.74 -3.52 -22.53
C ASN A 13 -16.11 -4.80 -23.10
N ASN A 14 -14.79 -4.94 -23.00
CA ASN A 14 -14.03 -6.08 -23.49
C ASN A 14 -14.08 -7.28 -22.52
N SER A 15 -15.28 -7.68 -22.09
CA SER A 15 -15.49 -8.74 -21.07
C SER A 15 -15.17 -10.15 -21.55
N ASP A 16 -15.01 -10.35 -22.84
CA ASP A 16 -14.62 -11.63 -23.47
C ASP A 16 -13.11 -11.90 -23.41
N ILE A 17 -12.29 -10.90 -23.04
CA ILE A 17 -10.84 -11.07 -22.89
C ILE A 17 -10.54 -11.86 -21.61
N THR A 18 -10.02 -13.08 -21.77
CA THR A 18 -9.56 -13.93 -20.65
C THR A 18 -8.06 -13.83 -20.37
N SER A 19 -7.26 -13.36 -21.35
CA SER A 19 -5.82 -13.14 -21.18
C SER A 19 -5.26 -12.10 -22.18
N LEU A 20 -4.17 -11.42 -21.79
CA LEU A 20 -3.39 -10.49 -22.62
C LEU A 20 -1.93 -10.93 -22.67
N THR A 21 -1.61 -11.92 -23.49
CA THR A 21 -0.26 -12.51 -23.58
C THR A 21 0.84 -11.55 -24.05
N GLY A 22 0.46 -10.42 -24.65
CA GLY A 22 1.38 -9.36 -25.08
C GLY A 22 1.75 -8.33 -24.00
N LEU A 23 1.18 -8.39 -22.80
CA LEU A 23 1.51 -7.47 -21.70
C LEU A 23 2.80 -7.92 -21.01
N THR A 24 3.93 -7.74 -21.69
CA THR A 24 5.26 -8.11 -21.17
C THR A 24 5.96 -6.96 -20.42
N THR A 25 5.47 -5.73 -20.60
CA THR A 25 5.92 -4.55 -19.86
C THR A 25 4.84 -4.15 -18.85
N PRO A 26 5.19 -3.97 -17.56
CA PRO A 26 4.24 -3.48 -16.56
C PRO A 26 3.66 -2.12 -16.94
N LEU A 27 2.36 -1.94 -16.68
CA LEU A 27 1.70 -0.65 -16.87
C LEU A 27 2.25 0.36 -15.85
N SER A 28 2.59 1.58 -16.29
CA SER A 28 3.13 2.60 -15.39
C SER A 28 2.10 3.04 -14.33
N VAL A 29 2.57 3.62 -13.23
CA VAL A 29 1.69 4.16 -12.17
C VAL A 29 0.76 5.25 -12.72
N ALA A 30 1.27 6.13 -13.59
CA ALA A 30 0.47 7.19 -14.23
C ALA A 30 -0.66 6.65 -15.12
N GLN A 31 -0.56 5.39 -15.58
CA GLN A 31 -1.58 4.71 -16.37
C GLN A 31 -2.51 3.83 -15.51
N GLY A 32 -2.34 3.82 -14.18
CA GLY A 32 -3.13 3.01 -13.25
C GLY A 32 -2.55 1.62 -12.96
N GLY A 33 -1.30 1.33 -13.35
CA GLY A 33 -0.59 0.12 -12.97
C GLY A 33 0.27 0.28 -11.71
N THR A 34 1.07 -0.74 -11.41
CA THR A 34 2.08 -0.70 -10.34
C THR A 34 3.49 -0.45 -10.87
N GLY A 35 3.70 -0.48 -12.19
CA GLY A 35 5.03 -0.34 -12.81
C GLY A 35 6.02 -1.48 -12.53
N GLY A 36 5.64 -2.53 -11.81
CA GLY A 36 6.52 -3.63 -11.41
C GLY A 36 6.13 -4.97 -12.02
N ALA A 37 7.13 -5.74 -12.48
CA ALA A 37 6.92 -7.10 -13.01
C ALA A 37 6.91 -8.17 -11.90
N THR A 38 7.45 -7.83 -10.72
CA THR A 38 7.45 -8.69 -9.55
C THR A 38 6.63 -8.06 -8.42
N PRO A 39 6.17 -8.85 -7.42
CA PRO A 39 5.49 -8.31 -6.25
C PRO A 39 6.30 -7.25 -5.48
N ALA A 40 7.63 -7.45 -5.40
CA ALA A 40 8.51 -6.51 -4.71
C ALA A 40 8.62 -5.16 -5.44
N ASP A 41 8.78 -5.20 -6.77
CA ASP A 41 8.82 -3.98 -7.59
C ASP A 41 7.48 -3.23 -7.53
N ALA A 42 6.38 -3.97 -7.64
CA ALA A 42 5.04 -3.41 -7.56
C ALA A 42 4.80 -2.71 -6.22
N ALA A 43 5.17 -3.34 -5.11
CA ALA A 43 5.05 -2.76 -3.78
C ALA A 43 5.92 -1.51 -3.60
N ASN A 44 7.18 -1.55 -4.05
CA ASN A 44 8.08 -0.39 -3.97
C ASN A 44 7.55 0.81 -4.77
N ASN A 45 7.11 0.59 -6.02
CA ASN A 45 6.65 1.65 -6.91
C ASN A 45 5.37 2.36 -6.44
N ILE A 46 4.51 1.69 -5.68
CA ILE A 46 3.30 2.28 -5.10
C ILE A 46 3.47 2.73 -3.63
N GLY A 47 4.71 2.73 -3.13
CA GLY A 47 5.04 3.24 -1.79
C GLY A 47 4.72 2.29 -0.63
N LEU A 48 4.41 1.02 -0.90
CA LEU A 48 4.26 -0.01 0.15
C LEU A 48 5.60 -0.50 0.70
N GLY A 49 6.72 -0.26 0.00
CA GLY A 49 8.05 -0.68 0.44
C GLY A 49 8.35 -2.18 0.28
N GLN A 50 9.59 -2.59 0.63
CA GLN A 50 10.03 -3.98 0.52
C GLN A 50 9.29 -4.88 1.52
N LYS A 51 8.99 -6.11 1.09
CA LYS A 51 8.28 -7.16 1.87
C LYS A 51 6.82 -6.85 2.21
N SER A 52 6.16 -5.95 1.47
CA SER A 52 4.73 -5.62 1.66
C SER A 52 4.43 -4.96 3.01
N SER A 53 5.38 -4.17 3.53
CA SER A 53 5.26 -3.46 4.80
C SER A 53 5.21 -1.95 4.57
N PRO A 54 4.02 -1.32 4.54
CA PRO A 54 3.89 0.11 4.22
C PRO A 54 4.65 0.99 5.19
N PHE A 55 5.34 1.99 4.65
CA PHE A 55 6.02 3.03 5.42
C PHE A 55 5.25 4.34 5.32
N PHE A 56 4.85 4.90 6.46
CA PHE A 56 4.11 6.15 6.52
C PHE A 56 4.97 7.22 7.17
N SER A 57 5.08 8.40 6.53
CA SER A 57 5.73 9.56 7.17
C SER A 57 4.92 10.12 8.34
N GLN A 58 3.59 9.92 8.32
CA GLN A 58 2.67 10.34 9.36
C GLN A 58 1.45 9.40 9.37
N LEU A 59 0.89 9.18 10.56
CA LEU A 59 -0.38 8.50 10.76
C LEU A 59 -1.31 9.44 11.55
N ASN A 60 -2.41 9.88 10.93
CA ASN A 60 -3.44 10.70 11.59
C ASN A 60 -4.64 9.81 11.95
N ILE A 61 -5.05 9.81 13.23
CA ILE A 61 -6.25 9.12 13.70
C ILE A 61 -7.22 10.14 14.26
N SER A 62 -8.38 10.24 13.63
CA SER A 62 -9.51 11.02 14.09
C SER A 62 -10.70 10.08 14.30
N THR A 63 -11.16 9.97 15.54
CA THR A 63 -12.32 9.14 15.91
C THR A 63 -13.12 9.85 16.99
N THR A 64 -14.43 9.60 17.04
CA THR A 64 -15.32 10.07 18.11
C THR A 64 -15.28 9.19 19.35
N GLY A 65 -14.56 8.05 19.30
CA GLY A 65 -14.42 7.08 20.39
C GLY A 65 -12.96 6.71 20.65
N TYR A 66 -12.71 5.49 21.14
CA TYR A 66 -11.35 4.98 21.34
C TYR A 66 -10.71 4.56 20.00
N ALA A 67 -9.43 4.86 19.83
CA ALA A 67 -8.59 4.26 18.81
C ALA A 67 -7.43 3.51 19.46
N ILE A 68 -7.07 2.37 18.89
CA ILE A 68 -5.95 1.55 19.33
C ILE A 68 -4.93 1.52 18.19
N ILE A 69 -3.70 1.96 18.47
CA ILE A 69 -2.56 1.71 17.60
C ILE A 69 -1.82 0.51 18.17
N GLY A 70 -2.09 -0.67 17.62
CA GLY A 70 -1.37 -1.89 17.99
C GLY A 70 -0.01 -1.91 17.31
N VAL A 71 1.06 -1.55 18.03
CA VAL A 71 2.43 -1.67 17.52
C VAL A 71 2.99 -3.00 17.97
N GLN A 72 3.17 -3.92 17.02
CA GLN A 72 3.84 -5.20 17.25
C GLN A 72 5.24 -5.15 16.66
N ASN A 73 6.26 -5.29 17.50
CA ASN A 73 7.62 -5.42 17.05
C ASN A 73 7.91 -6.89 16.68
N THR A 74 7.94 -7.19 15.39
CA THR A 74 8.28 -8.53 14.87
C THR A 74 9.79 -8.69 14.65
N SER A 75 10.61 -8.25 15.60
CA SER A 75 12.03 -8.59 15.55
C SER A 75 12.20 -10.10 15.82
N ARG A 76 12.87 -10.79 14.89
CA ARG A 76 13.14 -12.25 14.93
C ARG A 76 14.64 -12.55 14.91
N GLY A 77 15.50 -11.57 15.23
CA GLY A 77 16.96 -11.73 15.28
C GLY A 77 17.46 -11.94 16.71
N ALA A 78 18.36 -12.90 16.93
CA ALA A 78 18.89 -13.26 18.25
C ALA A 78 19.71 -12.15 18.95
N THR A 79 20.01 -11.04 18.27
CA THR A 79 20.79 -9.91 18.79
C THR A 79 19.95 -8.66 19.07
N ASP A 80 18.63 -8.71 18.81
CA ASP A 80 17.78 -7.53 18.96
C ASP A 80 17.34 -7.35 20.42
N VAL A 81 17.77 -6.24 21.03
CA VAL A 81 17.44 -5.84 22.42
C VAL A 81 16.02 -5.25 22.58
N GLY A 82 15.12 -5.56 21.64
CA GLY A 82 13.74 -5.06 21.61
C GLY A 82 13.63 -3.62 21.09
N ALA A 83 12.82 -3.41 20.06
CA ALA A 83 12.41 -2.07 19.65
C ALA A 83 11.51 -1.47 20.74
N ARG A 84 11.87 -0.28 21.21
CA ARG A 84 11.05 0.51 22.14
C ARG A 84 9.99 1.25 21.33
N VAL A 85 8.72 1.01 21.61
CA VAL A 85 7.61 1.79 21.04
C VAL A 85 7.41 3.02 21.91
N SER A 86 7.76 4.21 21.38
CA SER A 86 7.50 5.49 22.05
C SER A 86 6.17 6.03 21.59
N ILE A 87 5.21 6.17 22.50
CA ILE A 87 3.92 6.81 22.24
C ILE A 87 3.90 8.09 23.08
N GLU A 88 3.80 9.24 22.44
CA GLU A 88 3.66 10.53 23.10
C GLU A 88 2.21 11.00 23.03
N ALA A 89 1.58 11.20 24.18
CA ALA A 89 0.26 11.79 24.27
C ALA A 89 0.40 13.31 24.42
N SER A 90 0.25 14.05 23.32
CA SER A 90 0.09 15.51 23.37
C SER A 90 -1.37 15.83 23.64
N VAL A 91 -1.66 16.39 24.81
CA VAL A 91 -3.01 16.80 25.20
C VAL A 91 -3.06 18.31 25.44
N ALA A 92 -4.23 18.90 25.23
CA ALA A 92 -4.43 20.32 25.52
C ALA A 92 -4.12 20.62 26.99
N ALA A 93 -3.66 21.85 27.28
CA ALA A 93 -3.36 22.27 28.64
C ALA A 93 -4.51 21.94 29.60
N ASN A 94 -4.18 21.36 30.76
CA ASN A 94 -5.13 20.91 31.80
C ASN A 94 -5.98 19.68 31.46
N SER A 95 -5.68 18.96 30.38
CA SER A 95 -6.32 17.67 30.07
C SER A 95 -5.56 16.52 30.71
N ARG A 96 -6.25 15.41 30.97
CA ARG A 96 -5.60 14.17 31.43
C ARG A 96 -5.02 13.45 30.21
N GLY A 97 -3.72 13.59 29.98
CA GLY A 97 -2.96 12.73 29.09
C GLY A 97 -2.61 11.45 29.84
N SER A 98 -3.01 10.29 29.34
CA SER A 98 -2.68 9.01 29.96
C SER A 98 -2.10 8.07 28.93
N ILE A 99 -0.86 7.65 29.18
CA ILE A 99 -0.22 6.52 28.51
C ILE A 99 -0.19 5.44 29.60
N ILE A 100 -1.13 4.50 29.56
CA ILE A 100 -1.22 3.38 30.52
C ILE A 100 -0.80 2.11 29.79
#